data_AF-A0A8H7AP03-F1
#
_entry.id   AF-A0A8H7AP03-F1
#
_cell.length_a   1.000
_cell.length_b   1.000
_cell.length_c   1.000
_cell.angle_alpha   90.00
_cell.angle_beta   90.00
_cell.angle_gamma   90.00
#
_symmetry.space_group_name_H-M   'P 1'
#
loop_
_entity.id
_entity.type
_entity.pdbx_description
1 polymer ?
#
loop_
_entity_poly.entity_id
_entity_poly.type
_entity_poly.pdbx_seq_one_letter_code
_entity_poly.pdbx_strand_id
1 'polypeptide(L)'
;MAAPPKVTIDDLSGKFVMNRNLSDPIDPLLTLQGLSWFLRKAISFATVTLSVHQYRKPPSEEPKQPIHIDITQRATGGISTTQENRVLDWSERDHEDRIFGKVKGRSRMFEGFAGGENGFKMEEGRGGG
;
A
#
# COMPACT_ATOMS: atom_id res chain seq x y z
N MET A 1 -1.30 -10.41 -3.46
CA MET A 1 -1.57 -10.56 -2.01
C MET A 1 -2.95 -11.19 -1.85
N ALA A 2 -3.17 -12.08 -0.87
CA ALA A 2 -4.51 -12.59 -0.56
C ALA A 2 -5.14 -11.80 0.58
N ALA A 3 -6.39 -11.35 0.42
CA ALA A 3 -7.14 -10.65 1.45
C ALA A 3 -7.82 -11.64 2.43
N PRO A 4 -7.87 -11.35 3.75
CA PRO A 4 -8.66 -12.13 4.68
C PRO A 4 -10.17 -12.08 4.37
N PRO A 5 -10.96 -13.12 4.71
CA PRO A 5 -12.37 -13.21 4.33
C PRO A 5 -13.30 -12.12 4.88
N LYS A 6 -12.85 -11.34 5.87
CA LYS A 6 -13.63 -10.30 6.56
C LYS A 6 -13.23 -8.87 6.19
N VAL A 7 -12.22 -8.70 5.34
CA VAL A 7 -11.76 -7.38 4.92
C VAL A 7 -12.75 -6.79 3.91
N THR A 8 -13.25 -5.59 4.20
CA THR A 8 -14.05 -4.80 3.26
C THR A 8 -13.22 -3.63 2.74
N ILE A 9 -13.67 -2.94 1.70
CA ILE A 9 -12.98 -1.73 1.25
C ILE A 9 -13.01 -0.61 2.30
N ASP A 10 -13.98 -0.67 3.21
CA ASP A 10 -14.16 0.27 4.31
C ASP A 10 -13.32 -0.07 5.55
N ASP A 11 -12.89 -1.33 5.71
CA ASP A 11 -12.00 -1.78 6.78
C ASP A 11 -10.91 -2.70 6.23
N LEU A 12 -9.71 -2.14 6.06
CA LEU A 12 -8.55 -2.83 5.51
C LEU A 12 -7.80 -3.66 6.57
N SER A 13 -8.26 -3.71 7.82
CA SER A 13 -7.56 -4.38 8.92
C SER A 13 -7.38 -5.87 8.67
N GLY A 14 -6.13 -6.34 8.73
CA GLY A 14 -5.85 -7.75 8.46
C GLY A 14 -4.38 -8.08 8.28
N LYS A 15 -4.10 -9.38 8.13
CA LYS A 15 -2.79 -9.90 7.74
C LYS A 15 -2.86 -10.44 6.32
N PHE A 16 -2.05 -9.87 5.45
CA PHE A 16 -2.00 -10.20 4.04
C PHE A 16 -0.66 -10.86 3.75
N VAL A 17 -0.70 -12.06 3.15
CA VAL A 17 0.51 -12.77 2.74
C VAL A 17 0.64 -12.67 1.22
N MET A 18 1.85 -12.42 0.74
CA MET A 18 2.15 -12.40 -0.68
C MET A 18 2.05 -13.80 -1.28
N ASN A 19 1.09 -13.99 -2.19
CA ASN A 19 1.04 -15.20 -3.00
C ASN A 19 1.95 -15.01 -4.22
N ARG A 20 3.10 -15.67 -4.20
CA ARG A 20 4.11 -15.59 -5.27
C ARG A 20 3.63 -16.17 -6.59
N ASN A 21 2.77 -17.18 -6.58
CA ASN A 21 2.30 -17.82 -7.80
C ASN A 21 1.39 -16.91 -8.63
N LEU A 22 0.83 -15.88 -8.00
CA LEU A 22 -0.05 -14.89 -8.62
C LEU A 22 0.59 -13.49 -8.67
N SER A 23 1.89 -13.38 -8.41
CA SER A 23 2.62 -12.10 -8.41
C SER A 23 3.73 -12.13 -9.45
N ASP A 24 3.94 -11.00 -10.12
CA ASP A 24 5.06 -10.86 -11.06
C ASP A 24 6.42 -10.89 -10.33
N PRO A 25 7.51 -11.22 -11.03
CA PRO A 25 8.86 -11.17 -10.47
C PRO A 25 9.20 -9.77 -9.94
N ILE A 26 9.60 -9.67 -8.68
CA ILE A 26 9.95 -8.38 -8.03
C ILE A 26 11.38 -7.90 -8.37
N ASP A 27 12.25 -8.79 -8.88
CA ASP A 27 13.67 -8.49 -9.14
C ASP A 27 13.91 -7.30 -10.11
N PRO A 28 13.16 -7.13 -11.21
CA PRO A 28 13.29 -5.96 -12.07
C PRO A 28 13.01 -4.65 -11.33
N LEU A 29 11.97 -4.60 -10.50
CA LEU A 29 11.65 -3.43 -9.68
C LEU A 29 12.78 -3.11 -8.69
N LEU A 30 13.28 -4.13 -7.98
CA LEU A 30 14.37 -3.94 -7.02
C LEU A 30 15.70 -3.56 -7.70
N THR A 31 15.90 -3.99 -8.95
CA THR A 31 17.05 -3.58 -9.77
C THR A 31 16.97 -2.10 -10.12
N LEU A 32 15.78 -1.63 -10.54
CA LEU A 32 15.53 -0.21 -10.80
C LEU A 32 15.72 0.65 -9.55
N GLN A 33 15.41 0.11 -8.37
CA GLN A 33 15.64 0.77 -7.08
C GLN A 33 17.11 0.76 -6.62
N GLY A 34 18.03 0.18 -7.40
CA GLY A 34 19.46 0.17 -7.08
C GLY A 34 19.86 -0.83 -5.99
N LEU A 35 19.00 -1.80 -5.64
CA LEU A 35 19.36 -2.81 -4.65
C LEU A 35 20.42 -3.78 -5.21
N SER A 36 21.39 -4.13 -4.37
CA SER A 36 22.48 -5.06 -4.74
C SER A 36 21.93 -6.45 -5.06
N TRP A 37 22.60 -7.15 -5.98
CA TRP A 37 22.21 -8.51 -6.40
C TRP A 37 21.98 -9.48 -5.22
N PHE A 38 22.85 -9.44 -4.21
CA PHE A 38 22.73 -10.28 -3.02
C PHE A 38 21.43 -10.01 -2.25
N LEU A 39 21.09 -8.75 -2.03
CA LEU A 39 19.88 -8.35 -1.31
C LEU A 39 18.63 -8.72 -2.12
N ARG A 40 18.64 -8.53 -3.45
CA ARG A 40 17.54 -8.94 -4.32
C ARG A 40 17.31 -10.46 -4.28
N LYS A 41 18.39 -11.26 -4.31
CA LYS A 41 18.28 -12.72 -4.14
C LYS A 41 17.70 -13.10 -2.79
N ALA A 42 18.13 -12.49 -1.70
CA ALA A 42 17.56 -12.74 -0.38
C ALA A 42 16.05 -12.42 -0.35
N ILE A 43 15.63 -11.28 -0.91
CA ILE A 43 14.21 -10.88 -1.00
C ILE A 43 13.41 -11.86 -1.87
N SER A 44 14.00 -12.40 -2.95
CA SER A 44 13.33 -13.38 -3.80
C SER A 44 12.95 -14.67 -3.06
N PHE A 45 13.66 -15.01 -1.99
CA PHE A 45 13.34 -16.13 -1.11
C PHE A 45 12.51 -15.75 0.12
N ALA A 46 12.34 -14.45 0.41
CA ALA A 46 11.58 -13.97 1.56
C ALA A 46 10.05 -13.94 1.34
N THR A 47 9.29 -14.53 2.26
CA THR A 47 7.84 -14.35 2.29
C THR A 47 7.54 -12.97 2.84
N VAL A 48 6.77 -12.17 2.07
CA VAL A 48 6.34 -10.84 2.49
C VAL A 48 4.96 -10.94 3.13
N THR A 49 4.87 -10.47 4.37
CA THR A 49 3.61 -10.34 5.11
C THR A 49 3.36 -8.88 5.41
N LEU A 50 2.13 -8.44 5.27
CA LEU A 50 1.69 -7.09 5.54
C LEU A 50 0.59 -7.13 6.61
N SER A 51 0.80 -6.44 7.71
CA SER A 51 -0.18 -6.31 8.80
C SER A 51 -0.75 -4.90 8.76
N VAL A 52 -2.05 -4.80 8.52
CA VAL A 52 -2.79 -3.52 8.47
C VAL A 52 -3.63 -3.41 9.72
N HIS A 53 -3.57 -2.24 10.36
CA HIS A 53 -4.45 -1.88 11.46
C HIS A 53 -5.11 -0.53 11.13
N GLN A 54 -6.42 -0.55 10.90
CA GLN A 54 -7.21 0.65 10.64
C GLN A 54 -8.00 1.04 11.88
N TYR A 55 -7.99 2.32 12.24
CA TYR A 55 -8.67 2.81 13.44
C TYR A 55 -9.07 4.28 13.33
N ARG A 56 -9.97 4.72 14.21
CA ARG A 56 -10.23 6.14 14.47
C ARG A 56 -9.74 6.46 15.87
N LYS A 57 -9.13 7.62 16.05
CA LYS A 57 -8.76 8.11 17.38
C LYS A 57 -10.03 8.37 18.22
N PRO A 58 -9.94 8.28 19.55
CA PRO A 58 -11.09 8.50 20.44
C PRO A 58 -11.61 9.94 20.30
N PRO A 59 -12.91 10.20 20.50
CA PRO A 59 -13.53 11.51 20.32
C PRO A 59 -12.75 12.67 20.99
N SER A 60 -12.17 13.54 20.18
CA SER A 60 -11.74 14.89 20.50
C SER A 60 -12.88 15.84 20.12
N GLU A 61 -12.80 17.13 20.49
CA GLU A 61 -13.82 18.15 20.16
C GLU A 61 -14.08 18.36 18.64
N GLU A 62 -13.36 17.66 17.77
CA GLU A 62 -13.53 17.71 16.32
C GLU A 62 -14.68 16.79 15.82
N PRO A 63 -15.57 17.31 14.95
CA PRO A 63 -16.80 16.61 14.53
C PRO A 63 -16.58 15.37 13.65
N LYS A 64 -15.43 15.22 13.00
CA LYS A 64 -15.08 14.03 12.20
C LYS A 64 -13.58 13.74 12.28
N GLN A 65 -13.22 12.67 12.95
CA GLN A 65 -11.82 12.27 13.02
C GLN A 65 -11.37 11.53 11.76
N PRO A 66 -10.17 11.81 11.27
CA PRO A 66 -9.62 11.10 10.13
C PRO A 66 -9.37 9.64 10.48
N ILE A 67 -9.49 8.78 9.45
CA ILE A 67 -9.13 7.37 9.57
C ILE A 67 -7.61 7.26 9.60
N HIS A 68 -7.10 6.48 10.54
CA HIS A 68 -5.70 6.11 10.64
C HIS A 68 -5.51 4.69 10.09
N ILE A 69 -4.46 4.48 9.31
CA ILE A 69 -4.07 3.16 8.80
C ILE A 69 -2.59 2.97 9.07
N ASP A 70 -2.27 2.01 9.93
CA ASP A 70 -0.91 1.60 10.23
C ASP A 70 -0.60 0.31 9.45
N ILE A 71 0.50 0.32 8.71
CA ILE A 71 0.92 -0.78 7.85
C ILE A 71 2.33 -1.20 8.25
N THR A 72 2.45 -2.42 8.76
CA THR A 72 3.74 -3.05 8.98
C THR A 72 3.99 -4.09 7.89
N GLN A 73 5.01 -3.88 7.06
CA GLN A 73 5.48 -4.90 6.13
C GLN A 73 6.68 -5.63 6.73
N ARG A 74 6.65 -6.96 6.71
CA ARG A 74 7.73 -7.83 7.17
C ARG A 74 8.13 -8.80 6.07
N ALA A 75 9.43 -8.85 5.78
CA ALA A 75 10.03 -9.91 4.97
C ALA A 75 10.67 -10.96 5.89
N THR A 76 10.38 -12.25 5.67
CA THR A 76 11.02 -13.33 6.45
C THR A 76 12.54 -13.29 6.32
N GLY A 77 13.24 -13.73 7.37
CA GLY A 77 14.71 -13.72 7.40
C GLY A 77 15.34 -12.40 7.86
N GLY A 78 14.56 -11.48 8.44
CA GLY A 78 15.06 -10.24 9.04
C GLY A 78 15.54 -9.19 8.03
N ILE A 79 15.27 -9.40 6.74
CA ILE A 79 15.81 -8.62 5.62
C ILE A 79 15.28 -7.18 5.63
N SER A 80 14.00 -7.01 5.97
CA SER A 80 13.38 -5.69 6.13
C SER A 80 12.11 -5.76 6.96
N THR A 81 11.93 -4.75 7.80
CA THR A 81 10.62 -4.33 8.29
C THR A 81 10.45 -2.88 7.88
N THR A 82 9.34 -2.54 7.24
CA THR A 82 8.95 -1.15 6.99
C THR A 82 7.65 -0.86 7.71
N GLN A 83 7.52 0.38 8.17
CA GLN A 83 6.32 0.89 8.82
C GLN A 83 5.84 2.10 8.05
N GLU A 84 4.59 2.08 7.64
CA GLU A 84 3.93 3.19 6.99
C GLU A 84 2.65 3.53 7.74
N ASN A 85 2.54 4.77 8.20
CA ASN A 85 1.38 5.26 8.94
C ASN A 85 0.69 6.33 8.11
N ARG A 86 -0.58 6.09 7.76
CA ARG A 86 -1.38 7.00 6.95
C ARG A 86 -2.51 7.61 7.77
N VAL A 87 -2.78 8.87 7.50
CA VAL A 87 -3.95 9.59 8.03
C VAL A 87 -4.75 10.05 6.82
N LEU A 88 -6.03 9.67 6.76
CA LEU A 88 -6.90 9.91 5.61
C LEU A 88 -7.58 11.28 5.68
N ASP A 89 -6.78 12.33 5.75
CA ASP A 89 -7.21 13.73 5.81
C ASP A 89 -6.76 14.56 4.61
N TRP A 90 -6.14 13.92 3.62
CA TRP A 90 -5.59 14.54 2.42
C TRP A 90 -4.50 15.61 2.64
N SER A 91 -3.93 15.71 3.85
CA SER A 91 -2.78 16.58 4.09
C SER A 91 -1.47 15.91 3.65
N GLU A 92 -0.58 16.72 3.09
CA GLU A 92 0.77 16.29 2.70
C GLU A 92 1.62 16.01 3.92
N ARG A 93 2.38 14.91 3.86
CA ARG A 93 3.32 14.49 4.89
C ARG A 93 4.59 13.99 4.24
N ASP A 94 5.72 14.36 4.84
CA ASP A 94 7.00 13.76 4.53
C ASP A 94 7.05 12.32 5.05
N HIS A 95 7.60 11.42 4.25
CA HIS A 95 7.90 10.04 4.61
C HIS A 95 9.32 9.73 4.13
N GLU A 96 10.10 9.09 4.97
CA GLU A 96 11.44 8.63 4.63
C GLU A 96 11.55 7.16 4.98
N ASP A 97 11.88 6.35 3.99
CA ASP A 97 12.17 4.94 4.20
C ASP A 97 13.39 4.48 3.40
N ARG A 98 13.92 3.32 3.80
CA ARG A 98 15.18 2.79 3.26
C ARG A 98 15.07 2.30 1.81
N ILE A 99 13.86 2.05 1.32
CA ILE A 99 13.59 1.49 -0.01
C ILE A 99 13.25 2.59 -1.01
N PHE A 100 12.41 3.55 -0.63
CA PHE A 100 11.92 4.62 -1.50
C PHE A 100 12.58 5.99 -1.25
N GLY A 101 13.38 6.13 -0.19
CA GLY A 101 14.02 7.39 0.17
C GLY A 101 13.02 8.40 0.72
N LYS A 102 13.25 9.70 0.47
CA LYS A 102 12.37 10.79 0.91
C LYS A 102 11.26 11.01 -0.10
N VAL A 103 10.02 10.84 0.33
CA VAL A 103 8.81 11.04 -0.47
C VAL A 103 7.82 11.93 0.29
N LYS A 104 6.94 12.60 -0.46
CA LYS A 104 5.77 13.30 0.10
C LYS A 104 4.51 12.57 -0.32
N GLY A 105 3.66 12.26 0.65
CA GLY A 105 2.42 11.54 0.44
C GLY A 105 1.22 12.27 1.05
N ARG A 106 0.05 12.08 0.45
CA ARG A 106 -1.26 12.42 1.03
C ARG A 106 -2.23 11.30 0.71
N SER A 107 -3.16 11.02 1.61
CA SER A 107 -4.07 9.87 1.51
C SER A 107 -5.51 10.29 1.81
N ARG A 108 -6.48 9.70 1.09
CA ARG A 108 -7.92 9.82 1.35
C ARG A 108 -8.65 8.59 0.82
N MET A 109 -9.81 8.28 1.38
CA MET A 109 -10.78 7.42 0.71
C MET A 109 -11.46 8.21 -0.43
N PHE A 110 -11.77 7.52 -1.51
CA PHE A 110 -12.63 8.04 -2.58
C PHE A 110 -13.93 7.24 -2.58
N GLU A 111 -15.04 7.91 -2.89
CA GLU A 111 -16.31 7.23 -3.08
C GLU A 111 -16.24 6.42 -4.38
N GLY A 112 -16.56 5.13 -4.30
CA GLY A 112 -16.63 4.28 -5.47
C GLY A 112 -17.81 4.70 -6.33
N PHE A 113 -17.59 4.91 -7.63
CA PHE A 113 -18.71 5.05 -8.57
C PHE A 113 -19.40 3.70 -8.71
N ALA A 114 -20.65 3.60 -8.24
CA ALA A 114 -21.51 2.49 -8.61
C ALA A 114 -21.74 2.58 -10.13
N GLY A 115 -20.97 1.84 -10.91
CA GLY A 115 -21.19 1.73 -12.35
C GLY A 115 -22.58 1.14 -12.58
N GLY A 116 -23.53 1.98 -12.98
CA GLY A 116 -24.72 1.50 -13.67
C GLY A 116 -24.29 0.71 -14.91
N GLU A 117 -25.04 -0.34 -15.23
CA GLU A 117 -24.82 -1.20 -16.40
C GLU A 117 -24.51 -0.33 -17.63
N ASN A 118 -23.28 -0.43 -18.16
CA ASN A 118 -22.71 0.25 -19.37
C ASN A 118 -21.57 1.27 -19.15
N GLY A 119 -20.55 1.01 -18.33
CA GLY A 119 -19.48 2.01 -18.16
C GLY A 119 -18.07 1.54 -17.81
N PHE A 120 -17.32 1.03 -18.80
CA PHE A 120 -15.88 1.31 -18.88
C PHE A 120 -15.46 1.43 -20.35
N LYS A 121 -15.43 2.66 -20.87
CA LYS A 121 -14.69 3.01 -22.07
C LYS A 121 -13.51 3.87 -21.64
N MET A 122 -12.31 3.32 -21.67
CA MET A 122 -11.10 4.14 -21.72
C MET A 122 -11.04 4.75 -23.12
N GLU A 123 -11.25 6.05 -23.22
CA GLU A 123 -10.88 6.81 -24.40
C GLU A 123 -9.46 7.33 -24.18
N GLU A 124 -8.51 6.74 -24.91
CA GLU A 124 -7.13 7.17 -24.93
C GLU A 124 -7.03 8.45 -25.76
N GLY A 125 -6.98 9.59 -25.09
CA GLY A 125 -6.74 10.90 -25.70
C GLY A 125 -5.35 10.94 -26.33
N ARG A 126 -5.28 10.59 -27.61
CA ARG A 126 -4.09 10.74 -28.45
C ARG A 126 -3.82 12.25 -28.60
N GLY A 127 -2.63 12.69 -28.19
CA GLY A 127 -2.19 14.06 -28.34
C GLY A 127 -2.14 14.52 -29.80
N GLY A 128 -2.39 15.80 -30.01
CA GLY A 128 -2.19 16.56 -31.25
C GLY A 128 -2.83 17.95 -31.10
N GLY A 129 -2.15 19.07 -31.32
CA GLY A 129 -0.79 19.31 -31.78
C GLY A 129 -0.36 20.74 -31.45
#